data_AF-A0A792HSG6-F1
#
_entry.id   AF-A0A792HSG6-F1
#
_cell.length_a   1.000
_cell.length_b   1.000
_cell.length_c   1.000
_cell.angle_alpha   90.00
_cell.angle_beta   90.00
_cell.angle_gamma   90.00
#
_symmetry.space_group_name_H-M   'P 1'
#
loop_
_entity.id
_entity.type
_entity.pdbx_description
1 polymer ?
#
loop_
_entity_poly.entity_id
_entity_poly.type
_entity_poly.pdbx_seq_one_letter_code
_entity_poly.pdbx_strand_id
1 'polypeptide(L)'
;MLNDGYQIVQMGGAVNQTTINNGVLQVYGAATDPTIKGGRGDAAFTLGNAGGVVDISTYEYTLLDNGNHSWSLAENRVQMPPSTTDVLNMAAAQPLVFDAELDTVRERLGSVKGGDVEFGN
;
A
#
# COMPACT_ATOMS: atom_id res chain seq x y z
N MET A 1 8.44 28.47 21.34
CA MET A 1 7.04 28.18 21.03
C MET A 1 6.34 29.49 20.74
N LEU A 2 5.73 29.64 19.56
CA LEU A 2 4.98 30.83 19.15
C LEU A 2 3.48 30.52 19.22
N ASN A 3 2.70 31.40 19.83
CA ASN A 3 1.24 31.31 19.87
C ASN A 3 0.68 32.48 19.05
N ASP A 4 -0.26 32.20 18.14
CA ASP A 4 -1.02 33.22 17.41
C ASP A 4 -0.16 34.29 16.70
N GLY A 5 0.81 33.85 15.91
CA GLY A 5 1.78 34.76 15.30
C GLY A 5 2.35 34.28 13.97
N TYR A 6 3.20 35.12 13.40
CA TYR A 6 3.85 34.89 12.12
C TYR A 6 5.36 34.87 12.32
N GLN A 7 6.01 33.80 11.90
CA GLN A 7 7.46 33.65 11.94
C GLN A 7 8.03 33.53 10.54
N ILE A 8 9.01 34.39 10.22
CA ILE A 8 9.76 34.32 8.97
C ILE A 8 11.17 33.82 9.27
N VAL A 9 11.59 32.75 8.61
CA VAL A 9 13.01 32.35 8.56
C VAL A 9 13.61 32.98 7.31
N GLN A 10 14.46 34.00 7.46
CA GLN A 10 15.13 34.65 6.32
C GLN A 10 16.21 33.75 5.70
N MET A 11 16.63 34.06 4.47
CA MET A 11 17.73 33.39 3.77
C MET A 11 19.00 33.39 4.65
N GLY A 12 19.64 32.22 4.82
CA GLY A 12 20.79 32.04 5.71
C GLY A 12 20.45 31.93 7.20
N GLY A 13 19.21 32.20 7.59
CA GLY A 13 18.69 31.93 8.93
C GLY A 13 18.32 30.46 9.11
N ALA A 14 18.40 29.98 10.35
CA ALA A 14 17.96 28.64 10.72
C ALA A 14 17.03 28.70 11.93
N VAL A 15 15.98 27.88 11.91
CA VAL A 15 15.19 27.59 13.09
C VAL A 15 15.07 26.09 13.30
N ASN A 16 15.26 25.64 14.54
CA ASN A 16 15.23 24.23 14.89
C ASN A 16 14.11 23.99 15.91
N GLN A 17 13.36 22.90 15.72
CA GLN A 17 12.35 22.39 16.67
C GLN A 17 11.36 23.47 17.15
N THR A 18 10.94 24.34 16.24
CA THR A 18 10.00 25.40 16.58
C THR A 18 8.59 24.84 16.64
N THR A 19 7.92 25.02 17.77
CA THR A 19 6.49 24.78 17.91
C THR A 19 5.71 26.05 17.60
N ILE A 20 4.83 26.01 16.60
CA ILE A 20 3.88 27.06 16.25
C ILE A 20 2.48 26.57 16.63
N ASN A 21 1.77 27.30 17.48
CA ASN A 21 0.38 27.04 17.83
C ASN A 21 -0.50 28.11 17.19
N ASN A 22 -1.42 27.70 16.32
CA ASN A 22 -2.39 28.62 15.69
C ASN A 22 -1.73 29.82 14.98
N GLY A 23 -0.57 29.61 14.35
CA GLY A 23 0.22 30.63 13.68
C GLY A 23 0.82 30.12 12.37
N VAL A 24 1.63 30.95 11.72
CA VAL A 24 2.21 30.65 10.41
C VAL A 24 3.73 30.70 10.48
N LEU A 25 4.37 29.71 9.86
CA LEU A 25 5.82 29.67 9.67
C LEU A 25 6.11 29.75 8.17
N GLN A 26 6.75 30.84 7.75
CA GLN A 26 7.20 31.05 6.38
C GLN A 26 8.73 30.94 6.32
N VAL A 27 9.23 29.99 5.54
CA VAL A 27 10.66 29.60 5.56
C VAL A 27 11.31 29.94 4.22
N TYR A 28 12.27 30.86 4.24
CA TYR A 28 13.20 31.14 3.15
C TYR A 28 14.61 30.59 3.43
N GLY A 29 14.96 30.35 4.70
CA GLY A 29 16.20 29.69 5.13
C GLY A 29 16.01 28.20 5.43
N ALA A 30 16.57 27.73 6.54
CA ALA A 30 16.42 26.33 6.99
C ALA A 30 15.47 26.23 8.19
N ALA A 31 14.55 25.26 8.15
CA ALA A 31 13.72 24.88 9.29
C ALA A 31 13.80 23.37 9.51
N THR A 32 14.30 22.95 10.68
CA THR A 32 14.45 21.53 11.03
C THR A 32 13.43 21.15 12.09
N ASP A 33 12.66 20.09 11.84
CA ASP A 33 11.63 19.55 12.73
C ASP A 33 10.61 20.58 13.30
N PRO A 34 10.06 21.50 12.49
CA PRO A 34 9.01 22.38 13.00
C PRO A 34 7.76 21.57 13.36
N THR A 35 7.18 21.83 14.53
CA THR A 35 5.88 21.30 14.91
C THR A 35 4.84 22.39 14.72
N ILE A 36 4.00 22.26 13.69
CA ILE A 36 2.85 23.14 13.49
C ILE A 36 1.63 22.46 14.10
N LYS A 37 1.14 23.00 15.21
CA LYS A 37 -0.16 22.63 15.75
C LYS A 37 -1.18 23.53 15.08
N GLY A 38 -1.89 22.95 14.11
CA GLY A 38 -3.03 23.60 13.47
C GLY A 38 -3.98 24.09 14.55
N GLY A 39 -4.09 25.41 14.67
CA GLY A 39 -5.25 26.03 15.28
C GLY A 39 -6.02 26.70 14.14
N ARG A 40 -7.35 26.70 14.24
CA ARG A 40 -8.37 27.45 13.46
C ARG A 40 -8.20 27.60 11.94
N GLY A 41 -7.18 27.03 11.31
CA GLY A 41 -6.86 27.13 9.89
C GLY A 41 -6.96 25.77 9.20
N ASP A 42 -7.14 25.82 7.88
CA ASP A 42 -7.34 24.67 7.02
C ASP A 42 -6.04 23.88 6.85
N ALA A 43 -5.70 23.06 7.84
CA ALA A 43 -4.63 22.08 7.69
C ALA A 43 -5.05 21.06 6.63
N ALA A 44 -4.27 20.91 5.56
CA ALA A 44 -4.49 19.88 4.56
C ALA A 44 -3.55 18.70 4.82
N PHE A 45 -4.11 17.50 4.99
CA PHE A 45 -3.36 16.25 5.09
C PHE A 45 -3.53 15.43 3.81
N THR A 46 -2.48 14.72 3.40
CA THR A 46 -2.51 13.78 2.27
C THR A 46 -1.83 12.48 2.70
N LEU A 47 -2.19 11.36 2.05
CA LEU A 47 -1.44 10.11 2.23
C LEU A 47 -0.12 10.23 1.46
N GLY A 48 1.00 9.99 2.15
CA GLY A 48 2.33 10.20 1.58
C GLY A 48 2.76 9.15 0.55
N ASN A 49 1.94 8.13 0.29
CA ASN A 49 2.23 7.12 -0.72
C ASN A 49 1.81 7.58 -2.12
N ALA A 50 2.52 7.10 -3.14
CA ALA A 50 2.15 7.34 -4.53
C ALA A 50 0.71 6.85 -4.78
N GLY A 51 -0.09 7.68 -5.44
CA GLY A 51 -1.50 7.39 -5.75
C GLY A 51 -2.49 7.76 -4.64
N GLY A 52 -2.05 8.04 -3.41
CA GLY A 52 -2.95 8.48 -2.34
C GLY A 52 -3.98 7.45 -1.89
N VAL A 53 -3.70 6.16 -2.11
CA VAL A 53 -4.55 5.02 -1.76
C VAL A 53 -3.76 4.05 -0.89
N VAL A 54 -4.33 3.60 0.23
CA VAL A 54 -3.72 2.58 1.09
C VAL A 54 -4.54 1.30 1.00
N ASP A 55 -3.88 0.19 0.69
CA ASP A 55 -4.48 -1.14 0.76
C ASP A 55 -4.53 -1.60 2.22
N ILE A 56 -5.73 -1.86 2.73
CA ILE A 56 -5.93 -2.46 4.06
C ILE A 56 -6.87 -3.65 3.92
N SER A 57 -6.34 -4.85 4.16
CA SER A 57 -7.09 -6.10 3.97
C SER A 57 -7.59 -6.21 2.52
N THR A 58 -8.87 -6.53 2.31
CA THR A 58 -9.50 -6.72 1.00
C THR A 58 -9.96 -5.42 0.33
N TYR A 59 -9.73 -4.26 0.94
CA TYR A 59 -10.23 -2.98 0.44
C TYR A 59 -9.13 -1.93 0.32
N GLU A 60 -9.32 -1.05 -0.65
CA GLU A 60 -8.55 0.19 -0.80
C GLU A 60 -9.17 1.29 0.05
N TYR A 61 -8.34 2.21 0.54
CA TYR A 61 -8.78 3.35 1.33
C TYR A 61 -8.14 4.64 0.84
N THR A 62 -8.95 5.69 0.74
CA THR A 62 -8.49 7.06 0.50
C THR A 62 -8.69 7.91 1.75
N LEU A 63 -7.88 8.95 1.92
CA LEU A 63 -8.10 9.93 2.98
C LEU A 63 -9.27 10.85 2.60
N LEU A 64 -10.29 10.88 3.45
CA LEU A 64 -11.43 11.78 3.34
C LEU A 64 -11.28 12.91 4.36
N ASP A 65 -11.41 14.15 3.90
CA ASP A 65 -11.61 15.31 4.75
C ASP A 65 -13.08 15.39 5.16
N ASN A 66 -13.36 15.24 6.46
CA ASN A 66 -14.70 15.30 7.01
C ASN A 66 -15.09 16.72 7.45
N GLY A 67 -14.19 17.71 7.27
CA GLY A 67 -14.30 19.03 7.86
C GLY A 67 -14.02 19.03 9.37
N ASN A 68 -14.09 20.21 9.99
CA ASN A 68 -13.85 20.42 11.43
C ASN A 68 -12.51 19.85 11.94
N HIS A 69 -11.48 19.86 11.09
CA HIS A 69 -10.17 19.28 11.38
C HIS A 69 -10.21 17.76 11.68
N SER A 70 -11.10 17.03 11.00
CA SER A 70 -11.20 15.58 11.12
C SER A 70 -11.01 14.91 9.77
N TRP A 71 -10.21 13.86 9.75
CA TRP A 71 -9.97 13.03 8.58
C TRP A 71 -10.22 11.56 8.93
N SER A 72 -10.76 10.82 7.98
CA SER A 72 -10.96 9.38 8.10
C SER A 72 -10.46 8.66 6.85
N LEU A 73 -10.17 7.37 7.00
CA LEU A 73 -10.00 6.50 5.85
C LEU A 73 -11.39 6.08 5.36
N ALA A 74 -11.71 6.44 4.12
CA ALA A 74 -12.93 6.03 3.45
C ALA A 74 -12.62 4.81 2.57
N GLU A 75 -13.35 3.73 2.82
CA GLU A 75 -13.26 2.49 2.04
C GLU A 75 -13.72 2.74 0.59
N ASN A 76 -12.86 2.44 -0.36
CA ASN A 76 -13.19 2.39 -1.78
C ASN A 76 -13.75 1.01 -2.11
N ARG A 77 -15.08 0.86 -2.00
CA ARG A 77 -15.78 -0.42 -2.28
C ARG A 77 -15.83 -0.81 -3.76
N VAL A 78 -15.38 0.08 -4.66
CA VAL A 78 -15.49 -0.13 -6.11
C VAL A 78 -14.25 -0.81 -6.70
N GLN A 79 -13.18 -0.94 -5.91
CA GLN A 79 -11.89 -1.42 -6.39
C GLN A 79 -11.31 -2.46 -5.42
N MET A 80 -10.97 -3.62 -5.97
CA MET A 80 -10.19 -4.62 -5.25
C MET A 80 -8.73 -4.15 -5.22
N PRO A 81 -8.02 -4.27 -4.07
CA PRO A 81 -6.60 -4.00 -4.00
C PRO A 81 -5.83 -4.79 -5.05
N PRO A 82 -4.77 -4.22 -5.67
CA PRO A 82 -3.93 -4.92 -6.63
C PRO A 82 -3.43 -6.27 -6.07
N SER A 83 -3.07 -6.31 -4.79
CA SER A 83 -2.65 -7.53 -4.09
C SER A 83 -3.73 -8.63 -4.03
N THR A 84 -5.01 -8.26 -3.93
CA THR A 84 -6.12 -9.22 -3.97
C THR A 84 -6.34 -9.73 -5.40
N THR A 85 -6.26 -8.84 -6.39
CA THR A 85 -6.33 -9.21 -7.80
C THR A 85 -5.21 -10.18 -8.19
N ASP A 86 -3.99 -9.94 -7.72
CA ASP A 86 -2.84 -10.81 -7.99
C ASP A 86 -3.04 -12.23 -7.44
N VAL A 87 -3.56 -12.36 -6.22
CA VAL A 87 -3.88 -13.67 -5.62
C VAL A 87 -5.00 -14.39 -6.39
N LEU A 88 -6.04 -13.68 -6.81
CA LEU A 88 -7.12 -14.25 -7.63
C LEU A 88 -6.58 -14.75 -8.98
N ASN A 89 -5.71 -13.97 -9.61
CA ASN A 89 -5.08 -14.35 -10.88
C ASN A 89 -4.16 -15.58 -10.71
N MET A 90 -3.42 -15.67 -9.61
CA MET A 90 -2.62 -16.86 -9.29
C MET A 90 -3.49 -18.09 -9.00
N ALA A 91 -4.62 -17.93 -8.30
CA ALA A 91 -5.54 -19.01 -8.00
C ALA A 91 -6.30 -19.53 -9.24
N ALA A 92 -6.54 -18.66 -10.22
CA ALA A 92 -7.18 -19.03 -11.49
C ALA A 92 -6.22 -19.72 -12.48
N ALA A 93 -4.90 -19.69 -12.22
CA ALA A 93 -3.93 -20.37 -13.07
C ALA A 93 -4.09 -21.89 -12.95
N GLN A 94 -4.28 -22.57 -14.09
CA GLN A 94 -4.35 -24.03 -14.15
C GLN A 94 -3.05 -24.66 -13.59
N PRO A 95 -3.13 -25.59 -12.62
CA PRO A 95 -1.94 -26.23 -12.07
C PRO A 95 -1.25 -27.08 -13.15
N LEU A 96 -0.07 -26.65 -13.59
CA LEU A 96 0.71 -27.31 -14.66
C LEU A 96 1.23 -28.71 -14.27
N VAL A 97 1.17 -29.06 -12.98
CA VAL A 97 1.74 -30.31 -12.45
C VAL A 97 0.94 -31.55 -12.87
N PHE A 98 -0.36 -31.43 -13.14
CA PHE A 98 -1.20 -32.61 -13.38
C PHE A 98 -0.94 -33.32 -14.71
N ASP A 99 -0.61 -32.60 -15.79
CA ASP A 99 -0.42 -33.24 -17.11
C ASP A 99 0.90 -34.02 -17.18
N ALA A 100 2.00 -33.44 -16.69
CA ALA A 100 3.31 -34.10 -16.67
C ALA A 100 3.34 -35.30 -15.70
N GLU A 101 2.67 -35.20 -14.55
CA GLU A 101 2.55 -36.30 -13.60
C GLU A 101 1.67 -37.44 -14.17
N LEU A 102 0.58 -37.12 -14.87
CA LEU A 102 -0.28 -38.12 -15.51
C LEU A 102 0.42 -38.86 -16.65
N ASP A 103 1.22 -38.18 -17.46
CA ASP A 103 1.98 -38.83 -18.55
C ASP A 103 2.99 -39.83 -17.99
N THR A 104 3.69 -39.45 -16.92
CA THR A 104 4.62 -40.33 -16.21
C THR A 104 3.89 -41.54 -15.59
N VAL A 105 2.70 -41.35 -15.00
CA VAL A 105 1.89 -42.44 -14.45
C VAL A 105 1.36 -43.38 -15.54
N ARG A 106 0.92 -42.83 -16.68
CA ARG A 106 0.45 -43.62 -17.84
C ARG A 106 1.57 -44.46 -18.43
N GLU A 107 2.77 -43.90 -18.54
CA GLU A 107 3.96 -44.63 -19.00
C GLU A 107 4.29 -45.79 -18.07
N ARG A 108 4.32 -45.56 -16.75
CA ARG A 108 4.57 -46.61 -15.75
C ARG A 108 3.48 -47.68 -15.74
N LEU A 109 2.21 -47.31 -15.89
CA LEU A 109 1.10 -48.26 -15.95
C LEU A 109 1.14 -49.11 -17.24
N GLY A 110 1.50 -48.50 -18.37
CA GLY A 110 1.70 -49.21 -19.64
C GLY A 110 2.85 -50.20 -19.57
N SER A 111 3.97 -49.81 -18.96
CA SER A 111 5.13 -50.69 -18.73
C SER A 111 4.80 -51.89 -17.85
N VAL A 112 4.01 -51.71 -16.77
CA VAL A 112 3.56 -52.82 -15.91
C VAL A 112 2.66 -53.81 -16.66
N LYS A 113 1.74 -53.31 -17.51
CA LYS A 113 0.81 -54.16 -18.26
C LYS A 113 1.46 -54.88 -19.45
N GLY A 114 2.59 -54.37 -19.95
CA GLY A 114 3.38 -55.00 -21.02
C GLY A 114 4.30 -56.11 -20.53
N GLY A 115 4.48 -56.29 -19.21
CA GLY A 115 5.39 -57.28 -18.63
C GLY A 115 4.85 -58.71 -18.57
N ASP A 116 3.55 -58.93 -18.82
CA ASP A 116 2.88 -60.23 -18.59
C ASP A 116 2.46 -60.95 -19.90
N VAL A 117 3.27 -61.01 -20.97
CA VAL A 117 3.07 -62.02 -22.03
C VAL A 117 4.39 -62.41 -22.74
N GLU A 118 5.18 -63.28 -22.11
CA GLU A 118 5.99 -64.26 -22.85
C GLU A 118 5.86 -65.63 -22.15
N PHE A 119 4.80 -66.37 -22.47
CA PHE A 119 4.81 -67.82 -22.31
C PHE A 119 5.57 -68.40 -23.50
N GLY A 120 6.90 -68.52 -23.34
CA GLY A 120 7.78 -69.21 -24.26
C GLY A 120 7.55 -70.73 -24.22
N ASN A 121 7.35 -71.30 -25.41
CA ASN A 121 7.16 -72.71 -25.74
C ASN A 121 8.44 -73.53 -25.55
#